data_AF-A0A225VA35-F1
#
_entry.id   AF-A0A225VA35-F1
#
_cell.length_a   1.000
_cell.length_b   1.000
_cell.length_c   1.000
_cell.angle_alpha   90.00
_cell.angle_beta   90.00
_cell.angle_gamma   90.00
#
_symmetry.space_group_name_H-M   'P 1'
#
loop_
_entity.id
_entity.type
_entity.pdbx_description
1 polymer ?
#
loop_
_entity_poly.entity_id
_entity_poly.type
_entity_poly.pdbx_seq_one_letter_code
_entity_poly.pdbx_strand_id
1 'polypeptide(L)'
;MDSELAPWPLYDLSAAVQPDTPDTMRDHFRRFRATRKKGIEDAGHEALQRSWCAFIRRLNRMPHEGESLPQWLAYQEEMLRYHSLSELRWRIC
;
A
#
# COMPACT_ATOMS: atom_id res chain seq x y z
N MET A 1 17.15 -19.24 -6.62
CA MET A 1 16.22 -19.93 -5.72
C MET A 1 15.18 -18.91 -5.31
N ASP A 2 14.21 -18.68 -6.20
CA ASP A 2 13.02 -17.89 -5.89
C ASP A 2 12.12 -18.84 -5.11
N SER A 3 12.37 -18.94 -3.80
CA SER A 3 11.45 -19.66 -2.93
C SER A 3 10.11 -18.96 -3.11
N GLU A 4 9.11 -19.67 -3.65
CA GLU A 4 7.72 -19.27 -3.54
C GLU A 4 7.42 -19.15 -2.04
N LEU A 5 7.71 -17.97 -1.49
CA LEU A 5 7.38 -17.60 -0.13
C LEU A 5 5.86 -17.72 -0.09
N ALA A 6 5.38 -18.71 0.67
CA ALA A 6 3.96 -18.86 0.95
C ALA A 6 3.41 -17.45 1.28
N PRO A 7 2.31 -17.04 0.66
CA PRO A 7 1.81 -15.68 0.83
C PRO A 7 1.59 -15.41 2.31
N TRP A 8 2.26 -14.39 2.84
CA TRP A 8 2.17 -14.05 4.26
C TRP A 8 0.72 -13.81 4.67
N PRO A 9 0.29 -14.29 5.86
CA PRO A 9 -1.05 -14.02 6.35
C PRO A 9 -1.34 -12.53 6.39
N LEU A 10 -2.60 -12.16 6.17
CA LEU A 10 -3.03 -10.76 6.25
C LEU A 10 -2.74 -10.21 7.66
N TYR A 11 -2.06 -9.06 7.71
CA TYR A 11 -1.58 -8.40 8.94
C TYR A 11 -0.45 -9.11 9.69
N ASP A 12 0.11 -10.19 9.15
CA ASP A 12 1.36 -10.73 9.69
C ASP A 12 2.53 -9.81 9.33
N LEU A 13 3.29 -9.40 10.35
CA LEU A 13 4.44 -8.51 10.25
C LEU A 13 5.77 -9.25 10.33
N SER A 14 5.76 -10.58 10.47
CA SER A 14 6.98 -11.40 10.59
C SER A 14 7.96 -11.22 9.41
N ALA A 15 7.45 -10.81 8.25
CA ALA A 15 8.22 -10.58 7.03
C ALA A 15 8.66 -9.13 6.82
N ALA A 16 8.21 -8.17 7.64
CA ALA A 16 8.66 -6.79 7.55
C ALA A 16 10.04 -6.65 8.19
N VAL A 17 10.99 -6.01 7.48
CA VAL A 17 12.38 -5.85 7.98
C VAL A 17 12.42 -4.94 9.20
N GLN A 18 11.68 -3.83 9.16
CA GLN A 18 11.54 -2.86 10.25
C GLN A 18 10.12 -2.30 10.23
N PRO A 19 9.11 -3.05 10.73
CA PRO A 19 7.75 -2.56 10.80
C PRO A 19 7.58 -1.50 11.89
N ASP A 20 6.68 -0.55 11.64
CA ASP A 20 6.10 0.29 12.68
C ASP A 20 5.15 -0.53 13.58
N THR A 21 4.43 0.15 14.48
CA THR A 21 3.39 -0.50 15.29
C THR A 21 2.33 -1.19 14.41
N PRO A 22 1.70 -2.28 14.87
CA PRO A 22 0.67 -2.99 14.11
C PRO A 22 -0.46 -2.09 13.59
N ASP A 23 -0.91 -1.11 14.39
CA ASP A 23 -1.95 -0.16 13.98
C ASP A 23 -1.46 0.80 12.89
N THR A 24 -0.24 1.33 13.01
CA THR A 24 0.39 2.13 11.95
C THR A 24 0.50 1.35 10.64
N MET A 25 0.90 0.08 10.72
CA MET A 25 1.05 -0.79 9.56
C MET A 25 -0.29 -1.10 8.88
N ARG A 26 -1.35 -1.27 9.67
CA ARG A 26 -2.72 -1.44 9.15
C ARG A 26 -3.21 -0.16 8.45
N ASP A 27 -2.94 1.00 9.02
CA ASP A 27 -3.26 2.29 8.40
C ASP A 27 -2.49 2.48 7.08
N HIS A 28 -1.19 2.24 7.08
CA HIS A 28 -0.36 2.30 5.87
C HIS A 28 -0.85 1.35 4.79
N PHE A 29 -1.27 0.14 5.15
CA PHE A 29 -1.87 -0.78 4.20
C PHE A 29 -3.21 -0.30 3.64
N ARG A 30 -4.07 0.29 4.48
CA ARG A 30 -5.33 0.92 4.03
C ARG A 30 -5.04 2.03 3.03
N ARG A 31 -4.10 2.92 3.34
CA ARG A 31 -3.64 4.01 2.47
C ARG A 31 -3.03 3.49 1.17
N PHE A 32 -2.16 2.48 1.26
CA PHE A 32 -1.58 1.80 0.10
C PHE A 32 -2.66 1.25 -0.84
N ARG A 33 -3.69 0.59 -0.31
CA ARG A 33 -4.81 0.12 -1.14
C ARG A 33 -5.64 1.27 -1.72
N ALA A 34 -5.85 2.34 -0.95
CA ALA A 34 -6.53 3.54 -1.44
C ALA A 34 -5.79 4.18 -2.62
N THR A 35 -4.45 4.12 -2.66
CA THR A 35 -3.69 4.59 -3.84
C THR A 35 -4.02 3.83 -5.12
N ARG A 36 -4.56 2.62 -5.02
CA ARG A 36 -5.01 1.79 -6.14
C ARG A 36 -6.52 1.91 -6.40
N LYS A 37 -7.20 2.88 -5.78
CA LYS A 37 -8.67 3.03 -5.80
C LYS A 37 -9.40 1.74 -5.40
N LYS A 38 -8.79 0.93 -4.51
CA LYS A 38 -9.36 -0.34 -4.03
C LYS A 38 -9.55 -0.26 -2.53
N GLY A 39 -10.79 -0.28 -2.05
CA GLY A 39 -11.11 -0.35 -0.62
C GLY A 39 -10.71 -1.69 0.02
N ILE A 40 -10.81 -1.77 1.35
CA ILE A 40 -10.69 -3.03 2.10
C ILE A 40 -12.06 -3.73 2.18
N GLU A 41 -13.15 -2.97 2.28
CA GLU A 41 -14.50 -3.45 2.63
C GLU A 41 -15.05 -4.49 1.64
N ASP A 42 -14.86 -4.30 0.34
CA ASP A 42 -15.37 -5.22 -0.71
C ASP A 42 -14.32 -6.21 -1.22
N ALA A 43 -13.15 -6.28 -0.58
CA ALA A 43 -12.05 -7.10 -1.07
C ALA A 43 -12.11 -8.51 -0.49
N GLY A 44 -12.16 -9.52 -1.36
CA GLY A 44 -12.01 -10.91 -0.95
C GLY A 44 -10.70 -11.16 -0.21
N HIS A 45 -10.71 -12.13 0.71
CA HIS A 45 -9.58 -12.44 1.58
C HIS A 45 -8.27 -12.70 0.80
N GLU A 46 -8.33 -13.49 -0.27
CA GLU A 46 -7.17 -13.77 -1.13
C GLU A 46 -6.61 -12.50 -1.80
N ALA A 47 -7.48 -11.58 -2.22
CA ALA A 47 -7.06 -10.31 -2.80
C ALA A 47 -6.41 -9.39 -1.75
N LEU A 48 -6.90 -9.41 -0.51
CA LEU A 48 -6.29 -8.70 0.61
C LEU A 48 -4.91 -9.29 0.93
N GLN A 49 -4.79 -10.62 1.02
CA GLN A 49 -3.54 -11.31 1.31
C GLN A 49 -2.48 -11.05 0.22
N ARG A 50 -2.84 -11.13 -1.06
CA ARG A 50 -1.94 -10.78 -2.17
C ARG A 50 -1.50 -9.33 -2.12
N SER A 51 -2.43 -8.42 -1.79
CA SER A 51 -2.10 -6.99 -1.64
C SER A 51 -1.19 -6.73 -0.46
N TRP A 52 -1.38 -7.46 0.65
CA TRP A 52 -0.53 -7.40 1.84
C TRP A 52 0.88 -7.87 1.51
N CYS A 53 1.02 -8.97 0.77
CA CYS A 53 2.33 -9.45 0.31
C CYS A 53 3.04 -8.40 -0.57
N ALA A 54 2.32 -7.75 -1.49
CA ALA A 54 2.88 -6.69 -2.32
C ALA A 54 3.29 -5.46 -1.49
N PHE A 55 2.48 -5.12 -0.47
CA PHE A 55 2.76 -4.04 0.47
C PHE A 55 4.04 -4.31 1.28
N ILE A 56 4.18 -5.49 1.89
CA ILE A 56 5.38 -5.87 2.66
C ILE A 56 6.63 -5.89 1.77
N ARG A 57 6.55 -6.42 0.55
CA ARG A 57 7.67 -6.38 -0.40
C ARG A 57 8.10 -4.95 -0.73
N ARG A 58 7.15 -4.03 -0.92
CA ARG A 58 7.45 -2.62 -1.18
C ARG A 58 8.07 -1.95 0.04
N LEU A 59 7.48 -2.16 1.22
CA LEU A 59 8.03 -1.65 2.48
C LEU A 59 9.48 -2.10 2.67
N ASN A 60 9.78 -3.38 2.47
CA ASN A 60 11.12 -3.91 2.63
C ASN A 60 12.10 -3.35 1.59
N ARG A 61 11.64 -3.04 0.38
CA ARG A 61 12.46 -2.50 -0.71
C ARG A 61 12.81 -1.02 -0.51
N MET A 62 11.91 -0.22 0.06
CA MET A 62 12.05 1.23 0.16
C MET A 62 13.33 1.72 0.85
N PRO A 63 13.75 1.17 2.01
CA PRO A 63 15.01 1.54 2.63
C PRO A 63 16.24 1.35 1.73
N HIS A 64 16.22 0.34 0.84
CA HIS A 64 17.30 0.11 -0.12
C HIS A 64 17.34 1.14 -1.25
N GLU A 65 16.21 1.82 -1.51
CA GLU A 65 16.07 2.87 -2.52
C GLU A 65 16.24 4.27 -1.91
N GLY A 66 16.49 4.38 -0.60
CA GLY A 66 16.53 5.66 0.11
C GLY A 66 15.16 6.33 0.24
N GLU A 67 14.07 5.58 0.01
CA GLU A 67 12.70 6.06 0.14
C GLU A 67 12.10 5.67 1.50
N SER A 68 11.12 6.43 1.97
CA SER A 68 10.30 6.05 3.12
C SER A 68 8.85 5.80 2.70
N LEU A 69 8.25 4.74 3.25
CA LEU A 69 6.86 4.38 2.97
C LEU A 69 5.88 5.51 3.28
N PRO A 70 5.97 6.23 4.42
CA PRO A 70 5.07 7.33 4.71
C PRO A 70 5.17 8.48 3.71
N GLN A 71 6.39 8.87 3.29
CA GLN A 71 6.59 9.93 2.30
C GLN A 71 6.06 9.53 0.93
N TRP A 72 6.33 8.29 0.51
CA TRP A 72 5.82 7.79 -0.76
C TRP A 72 4.28 7.72 -0.78
N LEU A 73 3.65 7.26 0.31
CA LEU A 73 2.19 7.25 0.43
C LEU A 73 1.61 8.66 0.34
N ALA A 74 2.19 9.63 1.06
CA ALA A 74 1.75 11.02 1.01
C ALA A 74 1.84 11.60 -0.41
N TYR A 75 2.95 11.35 -1.12
CA TYR A 75 3.13 11.79 -2.50
C TYR A 75 2.09 11.17 -3.44
N GLN A 76 1.83 9.87 -3.34
CA GLN A 76 0.82 9.21 -4.17
C GLN A 76 -0.60 9.71 -3.90
N GLU A 77 -0.94 9.96 -2.64
CA GLU A 77 -2.23 10.54 -2.25
C GLU A 77 -2.41 11.96 -2.80
N GLU A 78 -1.36 12.78 -2.76
CA GLU A 78 -1.37 14.12 -3.35
C GLU A 78 -1.56 14.07 -4.87
N MET A 79 -0.81 13.20 -5.56
CA MET A 79 -0.98 13.02 -7.00
C MET A 79 -2.40 12.59 -7.36
N LEU A 80 -2.99 11.65 -6.61
CA LEU A 80 -4.36 11.20 -6.86
C LEU A 80 -5.40 12.31 -6.62
N ARG A 81 -5.21 13.15 -5.59
CA ARG A 81 -6.05 14.32 -5.36
C ARG A 81 -5.95 15.30 -6.53
N TYR A 82 -4.73 15.57 -7.00
CA TYR A 82 -4.52 16.47 -8.13
C TYR A 82 -5.22 15.94 -9.39
N HIS A 83 -5.03 14.65 -9.73
CA HIS A 83 -5.72 14.04 -10.86
C HIS A 83 -7.24 14.09 -10.74
N SER A 84 -7.79 13.79 -9.55
CA SER A 84 -9.23 13.88 -9.31
C SER A 84 -9.77 15.30 -9.52
N LEU A 85 -9.04 16.32 -9.09
CA LEU A 85 -9.42 17.72 -9.28
C LEU A 85 -9.31 18.15 -10.74
N SER A 86 -8.26 17.72 -11.44
CA SER A 86 -8.11 17.96 -12.88
C SER A 86 -9.25 17.31 -13.67
N GLU A 87 -9.59 16.05 -13.40
CA GLU A 87 -10.74 15.36 -14.03
C GLU A 87 -12.06 16.07 -13.74
N LEU A 88 -12.28 16.53 -12.50
CA LEU A 88 -13.49 17.28 -12.15
C LEU A 88 -13.58 18.60 -12.93
N ARG A 89 -12.47 19.34 -13.02
CA ARG A 89 -12.41 20.60 -13.77
C ARG A 89 -12.73 20.41 -15.25
N TRP A 90 -12.22 19.36 -15.88
CA TRP A 90 -12.53 19.03 -17.29
C TRP A 90 -14.00 18.68 -17.54
N ARG A 91 -14.75 18.25 -16.53
CA ARG A 91 -16.18 17.93 -16.67
C ARG A 91 -17.11 19.12 -16.47
N ILE A 92 -16.60 20.22 -15.90
CA ILE A 92 -17.39 21.42 -15.57
C ILE A 92 -17.18 22.53 -16.62
N CYS A 93 -16.07 22.49 -17.37
CA CYS A 93 -15.83 23.34 -18.54
C CYS A 93 -16.38 22.70 -19.82
#